data_AF-A0A1V5IKL7-F1
#
_entry.id   AF-A0A1V5IKL7-F1
#
_cell.length_a   1.000
_cell.length_b   1.000
_cell.length_c   1.000
_cell.angle_alpha   90.00
_cell.angle_beta   90.00
_cell.angle_gamma   90.00
#
_symmetry.space_group_name_H-M   'P 1'
#
loop_
_entity.id
_entity.type
_entity.pdbx_description
1 polymer ?
#
loop_
_entity_poly.entity_id
_entity_poly.type
_entity_poly.pdbx_seq_one_letter_code
_entity_poly.pdbx_strand_id
1 'polypeptide(L)' 'MIARGPLDVLDHSSPFARYGAKMGVDATRTWPDEGHPREWPDELAMDPAVVRQVDARWREFGLPFS' A
#
# COMPACT_ATOMS: atom_id res chain seq x y z
N MET A 1 -2.27 -9.29 13.19
CA MET A 1 -3.17 -9.42 14.38
C MET A 1 -4.61 -9.58 13.91
N ILE A 2 -5.43 -10.42 14.55
CA ILE A 2 -6.87 -10.54 14.25
C ILE A 2 -7.68 -10.18 15.50
N ALA A 3 -8.55 -9.19 15.39
CA ALA A 3 -9.45 -8.76 16.47
C ALA A 3 -10.90 -9.05 16.08
N ARG A 4 -11.67 -9.68 16.98
CA ARG A 4 -13.10 -9.91 16.77
C ARG A 4 -13.91 -8.74 17.28
N GLY A 5 -15.02 -8.44 16.61
CA GLY A 5 -15.89 -7.35 17.04
C GLY A 5 -16.94 -6.93 16.03
N PRO A 6 -17.58 -5.77 16.29
CA PRO A 6 -18.66 -5.26 15.45
C PRO A 6 -18.19 -5.01 14.01
N LEU A 7 -19.03 -5.36 13.04
CA LEU A 7 -18.85 -5.06 11.62
C LEU A 7 -20.08 -4.33 11.09
N ASP A 8 -19.94 -3.81 9.88
CA ASP A 8 -21.05 -3.14 9.20
C ASP A 8 -22.20 -4.11 8.94
N VAL A 9 -23.44 -3.60 8.92
CA VAL A 9 -24.63 -4.42 8.67
C VAL A 9 -24.73 -4.92 7.23
N LEU A 10 -24.07 -4.24 6.29
CA LEU A 10 -24.03 -4.56 4.87
C LEU A 10 -22.77 -5.37 4.50
N ASP A 11 -21.97 -5.79 5.47
CA ASP A 11 -20.82 -6.67 5.22
C ASP A 11 -21.28 -8.12 5.01
N HIS A 12 -21.51 -8.46 3.74
CA HIS A 12 -21.91 -9.80 3.31
C HIS A 12 -20.80 -10.85 3.46
N SER A 13 -19.55 -10.41 3.63
CA SER A 13 -18.42 -11.31 3.89
C SER A 13 -18.33 -11.70 5.38
N SER A 14 -19.07 -11.02 6.25
CA SER A 14 -19.12 -11.32 7.67
C SER A 14 -19.74 -12.69 7.94
N PRO A 15 -19.15 -13.52 8.82
CA PRO A 15 -19.72 -14.82 9.17
C PRO A 15 -21.02 -14.71 9.99
N PHE A 16 -21.25 -13.56 10.66
CA PHE A 16 -22.47 -13.26 11.41
C PHE A 16 -22.94 -11.83 11.13
N ALA A 17 -24.24 -11.57 11.28
CA ALA A 17 -24.78 -10.21 11.12
C ALA A 17 -24.13 -9.24 12.12
N ARG A 18 -23.56 -8.14 11.61
CA ARG A 18 -22.92 -7.07 12.39
C ARG A 18 -21.73 -7.51 13.26
N TYR A 19 -21.19 -8.72 13.07
CA TYR A 19 -20.11 -9.24 13.89
C TYR A 19 -19.18 -10.18 13.12
N GLY A 20 -17.88 -9.90 13.20
CA GLY A 20 -16.85 -10.73 12.57
C GLY A 20 -15.47 -10.39 13.10
N ALA A 21 -14.52 -10.18 12.19
CA ALA A 21 -13.14 -9.91 12.56
C ALA A 21 -12.52 -8.78 11.71
N LYS A 22 -11.52 -8.11 12.28
CA LYS A 22 -10.64 -7.16 11.59
C LYS A 22 -9.22 -7.68 11.66
N MET A 23 -8.48 -7.50 10.58
CA MET A 23 -7.05 -7.84 10.51
C MET A 23 -6.23 -6.56 10.44
N GLY A 24 -5.27 -6.44 11.36
CA GLY A 24 -4.20 -5.43 11.27
C GLY A 24 -2.99 -6.04 10.59
N VAL A 25 -2.55 -5.40 9.49
CA VAL A 25 -1.31 -5.69 8.77
C VAL A 25 -0.45 -4.44 8.88
N ASP A 26 0.73 -4.57 9.49
CA ASP A 26 1.74 -3.52 9.47
C ASP A 26 2.61 -3.73 8.22
N ALA A 27 2.49 -2.81 7.26
CA ALA A 27 3.25 -2.81 6.01
C ALA A 27 4.24 -1.63 5.96
N THR A 28 4.59 -1.07 7.12
CA THR A 28 5.59 0.00 7.21
C THR A 28 7.01 -0.56 7.09
N ARG A 29 7.98 0.32 6.81
CA ARG A 29 9.39 -0.02 6.86
C ARG A 29 9.72 -0.50 8.28
N THR A 30 10.24 -1.72 8.39
CA THR A 30 10.63 -2.26 9.69
C THR A 30 11.87 -1.56 10.22
N TRP A 31 11.81 -1.10 11.47
CA TRP A 31 12.89 -0.42 12.16
C TRP A 31 13.82 -1.42 12.86
N PRO A 32 15.09 -1.06 13.13
CA PRO A 32 16.00 -1.90 13.91
C PRO A 32 15.46 -2.27 15.30
N ASP A 33 14.73 -1.34 15.94
CA ASP A 33 14.15 -1.52 17.28
C ASP A 33 13.01 -2.55 17.32
N GLU A 34 12.46 -2.95 16.16
CA GLU A 34 11.42 -3.99 16.06
C GLU A 34 12.01 -5.41 16.06
N GLY A 35 13.32 -5.54 16.30
CA GLY A 35 14.02 -6.82 16.36
C GLY A 35 14.37 -7.40 14.98
N HIS A 36 14.37 -6.56 13.94
CA HIS A 36 14.76 -6.94 12.59
C HIS A 36 16.19 -6.46 12.29
N PRO A 37 17.21 -7.34 12.35
CA PRO A 37 18.61 -6.93 12.22
C PRO A 37 19.06 -6.73 10.76
N ARG A 38 18.23 -7.11 9.78
CA ARG A 38 18.52 -6.92 8.37
C ARG A 38 18.27 -5.46 8.00
N GLU A 39 19.22 -4.87 7.28
CA GLU A 39 19.05 -3.55 6.70
C GLU A 39 17.86 -3.53 5.74
N TRP A 40 16.96 -2.58 5.96
CA TRP A 40 15.84 -2.36 5.06
C TRP A 40 16.33 -1.63 3.81
N PRO A 41 16.03 -2.14 2.60
CA PRO A 41 16.53 -1.55 1.37
C PRO A 41 15.97 -0.13 1.18
N ASP A 42 16.74 0.72 0.51
CA ASP A 42 16.23 2.01 0.07
C ASP A 42 15.17 1.84 -1.01
N GLU A 43 14.24 2.79 -1.04
CA GLU A 43 13.19 2.82 -2.05
C GLU A 43 13.80 3.13 -3.43
N LEU A 44 13.36 2.39 -4.44
CA LEU A 44 13.77 2.66 -5.81
C LEU A 44 13.09 3.94 -6.30
N ALA A 45 13.88 4.99 -6.51
CA ALA A 45 13.42 6.24 -7.10
C ALA A 45 13.94 6.41 -8.53
N MET A 46 13.10 6.97 -9.39
CA MET A 46 13.51 7.37 -10.74
C MET A 46 14.39 8.63 -10.68
N ASP A 47 15.34 8.75 -11.62
CA ASP A 47 16.11 9.99 -11.78
C ASP A 47 15.15 11.17 -12.07
N PRO A 48 15.16 12.25 -11.28
CA PRO A 48 14.30 13.41 -11.49
C PRO A 48 14.43 14.05 -12.88
N ALA A 49 15.60 13.98 -13.52
CA ALA A 49 15.80 14.48 -14.86
C ALA A 49 15.06 13.63 -15.90
N VAL A 50 15.07 12.30 -15.74
CA VAL A 50 14.33 11.37 -16.60
C VAL A 50 12.84 11.57 -16.43
N VAL A 51 12.36 11.71 -15.18
CA VAL A 51 10.94 11.98 -14.90
C VAL A 51 10.49 13.25 -15.63
N ARG A 52 11.21 14.38 -15.46
CA ARG A 52 10.89 15.64 -16.15
C ARG A 52 10.89 15.51 -17.67
N GLN A 53 11.83 14.75 -18.22
CA GLN A 53 11.93 14.54 -19.66
C GLN A 53 10.72 13.75 -20.19
N VAL A 54 10.31 12.70 -19.49
CA VAL A 54 9.17 11.87 -19.86
C VAL A 54 7.87 12.67 -19.71
N ASP A 55 7.70 13.40 -18.62
CA ASP A 55 6.54 14.25 -18.36
C ASP A 55 6.35 15.31 -19.46
N ALA A 56 7.44 15.99 -19.86
CA ALA A 56 7.38 17.00 -20.93
C ALA A 56 6.95 16.43 -22.28
N ARG A 57 7.25 15.15 -22.54
CA ARG A 57 6.99 14.47 -23.81
C ARG A 57 5.79 13.54 -23.76
N TRP A 58 5.06 13.48 -22.64
CA TRP A 58 4.01 12.49 -22.41
C TRP A 58 2.95 12.44 -23.53
N ARG A 59 2.55 13.62 -24.04
CA ARG A 59 1.59 13.75 -25.16
C ARG A 59 2.13 13.24 -26.49
N GLU A 60 3.43 13.28 -26.71
CA GLU A 60 4.07 12.80 -27.95
C GLU A 60 3.99 11.28 -28.07
N PHE A 61 3.89 10.56 -26.94
CA PHE A 61 3.91 9.11 -26.91
C PHE A 61 2.59 8.45 -27.33
N GLY A 62 1.51 9.23 -27.53
CA GLY A 62 0.23 8.71 -27.99
C GLY A 62 -0.41 7.69 -27.04
N LEU A 63 -0.10 7.78 -25.75
CA LEU A 63 -0.61 6.87 -24.72
C LEU A 63 -2.06 7.23 -24.35
N PRO A 64 -2.90 6.23 -24.03
CA PRO A 64 -4.35 6.40 -23.83
C PRO A 64 -4.75 7.18 -22.56
N PHE A 65 -3.79 7.67 -21.78
CA PHE A 65 -3.99 8.38 -20.52
C PHE A 65 -3.26 9.75 -20.53
N SER A 66 -3.21 10.43 -21.68
CA SER A 66 -2.60 11.76 -21.84
C SER A 66 -3.59 12.91 -21.73
#